data_AF-A0A6B3E5D7-F1
#
_entry.id   AF-A0A6B3E5D7-F1
#
_cell.length_a   1.000
_cell.length_b   1.000
_cell.length_c   1.000
_cell.angle_alpha   90.00
_cell.angle_beta   90.00
_cell.angle_gamma   90.00
#
_symmetry.space_group_name_H-M   'P 1'
#
loop_
_entity.id
_entity.type
_entity.pdbx_description
1 polymer ?
#
loop_
_entity_poly.entity_id
_entity_poly.type
_entity_poly.pdbx_seq_one_letter_code
_entity_poly.pdbx_strand_id
1 'polypeptide(L)' 'RRRTDPDHLLLRFGTGALPSTVVLDDPAADEHERATPHLLTDVPVTLPLAALGVLGIAGPDARALARWSVAQLATLH' A
#
# COMPACT_ATOMS: atom_id res chain seq x y z
N ARG A 1 16.14 1.62 3.55
CA ARG A 1 15.18 1.29 4.61
C ARG A 1 15.79 0.17 5.42
N ARG A 2 16.13 0.47 6.65
CA ARG A 2 16.78 -0.44 7.59
C ARG A 2 15.79 -1.52 8.00
N ARG A 3 16.29 -2.65 8.48
CA ARG A 3 15.46 -3.79 8.91
C ARG A 3 14.49 -3.44 10.04
N THR A 4 14.79 -2.41 10.83
CA THR A 4 13.97 -1.94 11.96
C THR A 4 12.90 -0.93 11.54
N ASP A 5 12.94 -0.42 10.31
CA ASP A 5 11.97 0.57 9.85
C ASP A 5 10.61 -0.12 9.64
N PRO A 6 9.48 0.49 10.02
CA PRO A 6 8.15 -0.12 9.90
C PRO A 6 7.74 -0.40 8.45
N ASP A 7 8.45 0.19 7.50
CA ASP A 7 8.20 0.13 6.07
C ASP A 7 9.31 -0.63 5.32
N HIS A 8 10.12 -1.40 6.05
CA HIS A 8 11.10 -2.35 5.52
C HIS A 8 10.41 -3.42 4.68
N LEU A 9 10.86 -3.60 3.44
CA LEU A 9 10.30 -4.50 2.43
C LEU A 9 8.81 -4.21 2.12
N LEU A 10 8.35 -2.97 2.29
CA LEU A 10 7.05 -2.52 1.85
C LEU A 10 7.11 -2.12 0.36
N LEU A 11 6.53 -2.94 -0.52
CA LEU A 11 6.64 -2.79 -1.96
C LEU A 11 5.43 -2.06 -2.54
N ARG A 12 5.62 -0.99 -3.33
CA ARG A 12 4.51 -0.32 -4.04
C ARG A 12 4.13 -1.06 -5.33
N PHE A 13 2.83 -1.26 -5.51
CA PHE A 13 2.21 -1.92 -6.66
C PHE A 13 1.06 -1.06 -7.23
N GLY A 14 1.43 0.04 -7.90
CA GLY A 14 0.47 0.95 -8.54
C GLY A 14 -0.15 1.97 -7.58
N THR A 15 -1.35 2.44 -7.93
CA THR A 15 -2.22 3.31 -7.13
C THR A 15 -3.63 2.74 -7.09
N GLY A 16 -4.39 3.10 -6.06
CA GLY A 16 -5.78 2.66 -5.92
C GLY A 16 -6.53 3.50 -4.90
N ALA A 17 -7.76 3.08 -4.60
CA ALA A 17 -8.55 3.63 -3.52
C ALA A 17 -8.34 2.81 -2.25
N LEU A 18 -7.90 3.43 -1.16
CA LEU A 18 -7.70 2.77 0.14
C LEU A 18 -8.36 3.58 1.25
N PRO A 19 -8.88 2.93 2.30
CA PRO A 19 -9.41 3.64 3.46
C PRO A 19 -8.27 4.40 4.17
N SER A 20 -8.56 5.61 4.60
CA SER A 20 -7.66 6.38 5.45
C SER A 20 -7.39 5.64 6.76
N THR A 21 -6.13 5.65 7.20
CA THR A 21 -5.75 5.15 8.53
C THR A 21 -6.12 6.12 9.64
N VAL A 22 -6.42 7.38 9.30
CA VAL A 22 -6.92 8.40 10.21
C VAL A 22 -8.41 8.56 9.99
N VAL A 23 -9.18 8.33 11.04
CA VAL A 23 -10.61 8.60 11.09
C VAL A 23 -10.81 9.99 11.69
N LEU A 24 -11.56 10.83 10.98
CA LEU A 24 -11.97 12.14 11.46
C LEU A 24 -13.39 12.03 12.00
N ASP A 25 -13.60 12.51 13.23
CA ASP A 25 -14.93 12.63 13.80
C ASP A 25 -15.57 13.90 13.24
N ASP A 26 -16.67 13.75 12.49
CA ASP A 26 -17.45 14.87 11.99
C ASP A 26 -18.67 15.08 12.91
N PRO A 27 -18.65 16.09 13.80
CA PRO A 27 -19.75 16.32 14.74
C PRO A 27 -21.07 16.73 14.06
N ALA A 28 -21.05 17.06 12.76
CA ALA A 28 -22.24 17.36 11.98
C ALA A 28 -22.83 16.12 11.27
N ALA A 29 -22.12 14.99 11.25
CA ALA A 29 -22.56 13.75 10.64
C ALA A 29 -23.47 12.93 11.58
N ASP A 30 -24.35 12.12 10.98
CA ASP A 30 -25.19 11.19 11.71
C ASP A 30 -24.35 10.22 12.56
N GLU A 31 -24.89 9.78 13.70
CA GLU A 31 -24.17 8.95 14.69
C GLU A 31 -23.53 7.70 14.11
N HIS A 32 -24.14 7.12 13.07
CA HIS A 32 -23.66 5.93 12.41
C HIS A 32 -22.51 6.19 11.41
N GLU A 33 -22.35 7.43 10.94
CA GLU A 33 -21.38 7.82 9.91
C GLU A 33 -20.14 8.50 10.50
N ARG A 34 -20.22 8.99 11.75
CA ARG A 34 -19.18 9.74 12.47
C ARG A 34 -17.78 9.12 12.49
N ALA A 35 -17.65 7.80 12.36
CA ALA A 35 -16.37 7.09 12.47
C ALA A 35 -15.98 6.28 11.22
N THR A 36 -16.55 6.59 10.05
CA THR A 36 -16.23 5.82 8.83
C THR A 36 -14.92 6.31 8.19
N PRO A 37 -13.95 5.41 7.90
CA PRO A 37 -12.74 5.79 7.18
C PRO A 37 -13.08 6.31 5.79
N HIS A 38 -12.66 7.53 5.49
CA HIS A 38 -12.80 8.11 4.16
C HIS A 38 -11.87 7.39 3.18
N LEU A 39 -12.36 7.09 1.97
CA LEU A 39 -11.54 6.52 0.92
C LEU A 39 -10.63 7.60 0.32
N LEU A 40 -9.32 7.35 0.32
CA LEU A 40 -8.34 8.15 -0.38
C LEU A 40 -8.16 7.58 -1.78
N THR A 41 -8.28 8.41 -2.81
CA THR A 41 -8.05 8.01 -4.21
C THR A 41 -6.61 8.26 -4.62
N ASP A 42 -6.14 7.52 -5.63
CA ASP A 42 -4.79 7.65 -6.22
C ASP A 42 -3.63 7.45 -5.23
N VAL A 43 -3.86 6.73 -4.14
CA VAL A 43 -2.83 6.44 -3.14
C VAL A 43 -2.02 5.18 -3.50
N PRO A 44 -0.73 5.10 -3.11
CA PRO A 44 0.09 3.93 -3.38
C PRO A 44 -0.49 2.67 -2.73
N VAL A 45 -0.82 1.66 -3.55
CA VAL A 45 -1.12 0.32 -3.03
C VAL A 45 0.21 -0.35 -2.70
N THR A 46 0.31 -0.97 -1.52
CA THR A 46 1.56 -1.58 -1.05
C THR A 46 1.36 -3.02 -0.61
N LEU A 47 2.43 -3.81 -0.74
CA LEU A 47 2.49 -5.21 -0.37
C LEU A 47 3.61 -5.39 0.69
N PRO A 48 3.30 -5.89 1.89
CA PRO A 48 4.30 -6.12 2.94
C PRO A 48 5.07 -7.42 2.65
N LEU A 49 6.12 -7.35 1.83
CA LEU A 49 6.83 -8.53 1.33
C LEU A 49 7.51 -9.34 2.46
N ALA A 50 7.95 -8.68 3.53
CA ALA A 50 8.48 -9.36 4.72
C ALA A 50 7.47 -10.34 5.34
N ALA A 51 6.17 -10.01 5.31
CA ALA A 51 5.11 -10.84 5.85
C ALA A 51 4.59 -11.86 4.81
N LEU A 52 4.53 -11.47 3.53
CA LEU A 52 4.05 -12.34 2.45
C LEU A 52 5.05 -13.43 2.08
N GLY A 53 6.36 -13.14 2.14
CA GLY A 53 7.44 -14.06 1.78
C GLY A 53 7.62 -14.27 0.26
N VAL A 54 6.53 -14.49 -0.48
CA VAL A 54 6.55 -14.76 -1.92
C VAL A 54 5.49 -13.92 -2.63
N LEU A 55 5.85 -13.33 -3.77
CA LEU A 55 4.95 -12.60 -4.66
C LEU A 55 4.95 -13.23 -6.06
N GLY A 56 3.81 -13.78 -6.48
CA GLY A 56 3.58 -14.22 -7.85
C GLY A 56 3.03 -13.09 -8.72
N ILE A 57 3.61 -12.88 -9.90
CA ILE A 57 3.15 -11.87 -10.87
C ILE A 57 2.82 -12.58 -12.19
N ALA A 58 1.59 -12.43 -12.66
CA ALA A 58 1.11 -13.03 -13.90
C ALA A 58 0.39 -11.99 -14.78
N GLY A 59 0.32 -12.28 -16.08
CA GLY A 59 -0.29 -11.41 -17.08
C GLY A 59 0.70 -10.82 -18.10
N PRO A 60 0.21 -10.09 -19.11
CA PRO A 60 1.03 -9.58 -20.22
C PRO A 60 2.23 -8.72 -19.76
N ASP A 61 2.01 -7.89 -18.73
CA ASP A 61 3.02 -6.96 -18.22
C ASP A 61 3.84 -7.52 -17.04
N ALA A 62 3.72 -8.81 -16.74
CA ALA A 62 4.34 -9.43 -15.57
C ALA A 62 5.86 -9.17 -15.50
N ARG A 63 6.55 -9.23 -16.64
CA ARG A 63 7.99 -8.96 -16.70
C ARG A 63 8.32 -7.49 -16.37
N ALA A 64 7.50 -6.54 -16.83
CA ALA A 64 7.73 -5.13 -16.53
C ALA A 64 7.51 -4.84 -15.03
N LEU A 65 6.42 -5.37 -14.47
CA LEU A 65 6.11 -5.26 -13.04
C LEU A 65 7.15 -5.95 -12.15
N ALA A 66 7.66 -7.12 -12.56
CA ALA A 66 8.74 -7.80 -11.86
C ALA A 66 10.03 -6.96 -11.84
N ARG A 67 10.42 -6.37 -12.98
CA ARG A 67 11.60 -5.46 -13.02
C ARG A 67 11.40 -4.25 -12.12
N TRP A 68 10.23 -3.63 -12.16
CA TRP A 68 9.90 -2.51 -11.28
C TRP A 68 9.98 -2.90 -9.80
N SER A 69 9.49 -4.09 -9.46
CA SER A 69 9.54 -4.63 -8.09
C SER A 69 10.98 -4.78 -7.60
N VAL A 70 11.83 -5.39 -8.43
CA VAL A 70 13.26 -5.58 -8.12
C VAL A 70 13.98 -4.23 -8.00
N ALA A 71 13.70 -3.28 -8.91
CA ALA A 71 14.31 -1.95 -8.88
C ALA A 71 13.98 -1.19 -7.58
N GLN A 72 12.72 -1.22 -7.12
CA GLN A 72 12.33 -0.63 -5.84
C GLN A 72 13.05 -1.28 -4.66
N LEU A 73 13.09 -2.63 -4.61
CA LEU A 73 13.75 -3.35 -3.54
C LEU A 73 15.23 -3.00 -3.47
N ALA A 74 15.94 -3.05 -4.59
CA ALA A 74 17.38 -2.77 -4.67
C ALA A 74 17.75 -1.31 -4.41
N THR A 75 16.83 -0.36 -4.65
CA THR A 75 17.09 1.06 -4.40
C THR A 75 16.79 1.45 -2.96
N LEU A 76 15.78 0.82 -2.36
CA LEU A 76 15.27 1.20 -1.04
C LEU A 76 15.82 0.34 0.10
N HIS A 77 16.59 -0.72 -0.15
CA HIS A 77 17.11 -1.65 0.87
C HIS A 77 18.54 -2.04 0.56
#